data_AF-A0A8J3J0J1-F1
#
_entry.id   AF-A0A8J3J0J1-F1
#
_cell.length_a   1.000
_cell.length_b   1.000
_cell.length_c   1.000
_cell.angle_alpha   90.00
_cell.angle_beta   90.00
_cell.angle_gamma   90.00
#
_symmetry.space_group_name_H-M   'P 1'
#
loop_
_entity.id
_entity.type
_entity.pdbx_description
1 polymer ?
#
loop_
_entity_poly.entity_id
_entity_poly.type
_entity_poly.pdbx_seq_one_letter_code
_entity_poly.pdbx_strand_id
1 'polypeptide(L)'
;MEELSDVFLVEQSLLGHKEAFSLLIERYQVMSLYIIKRYVADEEVARELVQEALLQAYLSLQQLRDGSRFKNWFYGITLHVCQS
;
A
#
# COMPACT_ATOMS: atom_id res chain seq x y z
N MET A 1 6.58 -0.42 -22.64
CA MET A 1 5.27 -0.27 -21.98
C MET A 1 5.50 0.76 -20.89
N GLU A 2 4.94 1.96 -21.01
CA GLU A 2 5.14 3.00 -20.00
C GLU A 2 4.54 2.52 -18.69
N GLU A 3 5.36 2.49 -17.64
CA GLU A 3 4.90 2.17 -16.30
C GLU A 3 4.01 3.32 -15.82
N LEU A 4 2.71 3.04 -15.60
CA LEU A 4 1.76 4.06 -15.16
C LEU A 4 2.24 4.71 -13.86
N SER A 5 2.12 6.03 -13.69
CA SER A 5 2.56 6.68 -12.46
C SER A 5 1.65 6.31 -11.28
N ASP A 6 2.20 6.31 -10.06
CA ASP A 6 1.39 6.07 -8.86
C ASP A 6 0.27 7.11 -8.70
N VAL A 7 0.54 8.35 -9.11
CA VAL A 7 -0.47 9.42 -9.13
C VAL A 7 -1.66 9.03 -10.01
N PHE A 8 -1.39 8.59 -11.23
CA PHE A 8 -2.43 8.16 -12.15
C PHE A 8 -3.21 6.97 -11.58
N LEU A 9 -2.52 5.97 -11.04
CA LEU A 9 -3.18 4.79 -10.46
C LEU A 9 -4.05 5.14 -9.26
N VAL A 10 -3.61 6.08 -8.40
CA VAL A 10 -4.43 6.59 -7.28
C VAL A 10 -5.67 7.29 -7.80
N GLU A 11 -5.54 8.19 -8.78
CA GLU A 11 -6.68 8.88 -9.37
C GLU A 11 -7.70 7.90 -9.97
N GLN A 12 -7.23 6.91 -10.74
CA GLN A 12 -8.12 5.89 -11.31
C GLN A 12 -8.79 5.03 -10.22
N SER A 13 -8.06 4.69 -9.16
CA SER A 13 -8.62 3.95 -8.01
C SER A 13 -9.73 4.74 -7.32
N LEU A 14 -9.54 6.05 -7.15
CA LEU A 14 -10.53 6.96 -6.57
C LEU A 14 -11.79 7.10 -7.45
N LEU A 15 -11.65 6.95 -8.76
CA LEU A 15 -12.78 6.89 -9.71
C LEU A 15 -13.50 5.52 -9.71
N GLY A 16 -13.04 4.55 -8.93
CA GLY A 16 -13.64 3.23 -8.80
C GLY A 16 -13.03 2.15 -9.70
N HIS A 17 -11.95 2.46 -10.44
CA HIS A 17 -11.23 1.47 -11.25
C HIS A 17 -10.38 0.57 -10.34
N LYS A 18 -10.92 -0.61 -10.01
CA LYS A 18 -10.28 -1.56 -9.07
C LYS A 18 -8.94 -2.07 -9.57
N GLU A 19 -8.79 -2.21 -10.88
CA GLU A 19 -7.57 -2.67 -11.53
C GLU A 19 -6.39 -1.71 -11.26
N ALA A 20 -6.66 -0.40 -11.16
CA ALA A 20 -5.64 0.58 -10.84
C ALA A 20 -5.09 0.39 -9.42
N PHE A 21 -5.95 0.02 -8.47
CA PHE A 21 -5.51 -0.28 -7.11
C PHE A 21 -4.73 -1.60 -7.05
N SER A 22 -5.11 -2.61 -7.84
CA SER A 22 -4.35 -3.86 -7.92
C SER A 22 -2.90 -3.62 -8.35
N LEU A 23 -2.67 -2.71 -9.30
CA LEU A 23 -1.31 -2.32 -9.71
C LEU A 23 -0.54 -1.61 -8.59
N LEU A 24 -1.20 -0.78 -7.77
CA LEU A 24 -0.59 -0.23 -6.56
C LEU A 24 -0.25 -1.33 -5.56
N ILE A 25 -1.14 -2.30 -5.33
CA ILE A 25 -0.88 -3.43 -4.44
C ILE A 25 0.39 -4.17 -4.87
N GLU A 26 0.48 -4.58 -6.13
CA GLU A 26 1.60 -5.35 -6.66
C GLU A 26 2.95 -4.62 -6.47
N ARG A 27 2.98 -3.31 -6.72
CA ARG A 27 4.19 -2.49 -6.53
C ARG A 27 4.62 -2.39 -5.08
N TYR A 28 3.66 -2.25 -4.19
CA TYR A 28 3.92 -1.88 -2.81
C TYR A 28 3.98 -3.06 -1.84
N GLN A 29 3.49 -4.23 -2.25
CA GLN A 29 3.57 -5.48 -1.46
C GLN A 29 5.01 -5.86 -1.11
N VAL A 30 5.94 -5.72 -2.06
CA VAL A 30 7.37 -6.04 -1.83
C VAL A 30 7.99 -5.04 -0.84
N MET A 31 7.64 -3.75 -0.98
CA MET A 31 8.13 -2.71 -0.08
C MET A 31 7.62 -2.92 1.35
N SER A 32 6.31 -3.15 1.53
CA SER A 32 5.73 -3.34 2.87
C SER A 32 6.26 -4.62 3.52
N LEU A 33 6.40 -5.72 2.78
CA LEU A 33 6.99 -6.95 3.31
C LEU A 33 8.42 -6.71 3.80
N TYR A 34 9.24 -5.99 3.03
CA TYR A 34 10.62 -5.67 3.43
C TYR A 34 10.69 -4.81 4.70
N ILE A 35 9.76 -3.88 4.88
CA ILE A 35 9.66 -3.06 6.08
C ILE A 35 9.22 -3.93 7.26
N ILE A 36 8.14 -4.69 7.12
CA ILE A 36 7.53 -5.51 8.18
C ILE A 36 8.51 -6.56 8.70
N LYS A 37 9.28 -7.21 7.82
CA LYS A 37 10.30 -8.22 8.22
C LYS A 37 11.43 -7.65 9.08
N ARG A 38 11.56 -6.33 9.22
CA ARG A 38 12.49 -5.70 10.18
C ARG A 38 11.94 -5.67 11.61
N TYR A 39 10.63 -5.82 11.77
CA TYR A 39 9.93 -5.79 13.06
C TYR A 39 9.41 -7.17 13.48
N VAL A 40 9.09 -8.03 12.50
CA VAL A 40 8.48 -9.35 12.73
C VAL A 40 9.34 -10.42 12.06
N ALA A 41 9.83 -11.37 12.86
CA ALA A 41 10.67 -12.47 12.37
C ALA A 41 9.86 -13.61 11.72
N ASP A 42 8.61 -13.79 12.16
CA ASP A 42 7.72 -14.81 11.61
C ASP A 42 7.20 -14.42 10.22
N GLU A 43 7.42 -15.29 9.24
CA GLU A 43 7.09 -15.06 7.83
C GLU A 43 5.57 -15.07 7.57
N GLU A 44 4.81 -15.86 8.33
CA GLU A 44 3.36 -15.94 8.21
C GLU A 44 2.72 -14.67 8.78
N VAL A 45 3.12 -14.28 9.99
CA VAL A 45 2.66 -13.03 10.61
C VAL A 45 3.06 -11.83 9.76
N ALA A 46 4.27 -11.79 9.19
CA ALA A 46 4.67 -10.70 8.30
C ALA A 46 3.76 -10.59 7.06
N ARG A 47 3.30 -11.72 6.50
CA ARG A 47 2.37 -11.73 5.36
C ARG A 47 0.97 -11.28 5.74
N GLU A 48 0.50 -11.63 6.94
CA GLU A 48 -0.78 -11.13 7.47
C GLU A 48 -0.76 -9.61 7.63
N LEU A 49 0.31 -9.07 8.22
CA LEU A 49 0.47 -7.62 8.40
C LEU A 49 0.59 -6.87 7.06
N VAL A 50 1.21 -7.47 6.04
CA VAL A 50 1.22 -6.90 4.68
C VAL A 50 -0.20 -6.77 4.14
N GLN A 51 -1.03 -7.81 4.30
CA GLN A 51 -2.41 -7.77 3.84
C GLN A 51 -3.23 -6.73 4.61
N GLU A 52 -3.06 -6.64 5.93
CA GLU A 52 -3.71 -5.63 6.76
C GLU A 52 -3.33 -4.21 6.31
N ALA A 53 -2.03 -3.94 6.09
CA ALA A 53 -1.58 -2.63 5.61
C ALA A 53 -2.19 -2.27 4.24
N LEU A 54 -2.23 -3.23 3.30
CA LEU A 54 -2.84 -3.03 1.98
C LEU A 54 -4.36 -2.81 2.07
N LEU A 55 -5.04 -3.53 2.96
CA LEU A 55 -6.48 -3.36 3.21
C LEU A 55 -6.77 -1.98 3.80
N GLN A 56 -6.01 -1.55 4.82
CA GLN A 56 -6.14 -0.21 5.40
C GLN A 56 -5.89 0.88 4.36
N ALA A 57 -4.90 0.68 3.49
CA ALA A 57 -4.63 1.59 2.38
C ALA A 57 -5.80 1.65 1.39
N TYR A 58 -6.41 0.52 1.05
CA TYR A 58 -7.59 0.51 0.18
C TYR A 58 -8.77 1.27 0.80
N LEU A 59 -9.09 0.97 2.05
CA LEU A 59 -10.22 1.57 2.78
C LEU A 59 -10.03 3.07 3.02
N SER A 60 -8.78 3.51 3.19
CA SER A 60 -8.45 4.90 3.53
C SER A 60 -8.01 5.73 2.32
N LEU A 61 -7.98 5.15 1.11
CA LEU A 61 -7.46 5.83 -0.08
C LEU A 61 -8.16 7.16 -0.37
N GLN A 62 -9.47 7.25 -0.11
CA GLN A 62 -10.25 8.48 -0.27
C GLN A 62 -9.77 9.65 0.62
N GLN A 63 -9.01 9.36 1.68
CA GLN A 63 -8.44 10.36 2.57
C GLN A 63 -7.12 10.93 2.03
N LEU A 64 -6.50 10.28 1.03
CA LEU A 64 -5.28 10.74 0.40
C LEU A 64 -5.57 11.92 -0.55
N ARG A 65 -5.23 13.12 -0.11
CA ARG A 65 -5.49 14.37 -0.85
C ARG A 65 -4.53 14.62 -2.03
N ASP A 66 -3.40 13.93 -2.04
CA ASP A 66 -2.34 14.11 -3.03
C ASP A 66 -1.75 12.75 -3.39
N GLY A 67 -2.06 12.28 -4.61
CA GLY A 67 -1.61 10.99 -5.12
C GLY A 67 -0.09 10.86 -5.21
N SER A 68 0.65 11.98 -5.33
CA SER A 68 2.13 11.94 -5.36
C SER A 68 2.74 11.49 -4.04
N ARG A 69 1.95 11.56 -2.95
CA ARG A 69 2.38 11.16 -1.61
C ARG A 69 2.05 9.72 -1.27
N PHE A 70 1.45 8.95 -2.18
CA PHE A 70 1.01 7.58 -1.93
C PHE A 70 2.10 6.72 -1.27
N LYS A 71 3.33 6.73 -1.81
CA LYS A 71 4.47 6.01 -1.24
C LYS A 71 4.68 6.27 0.25
N ASN A 72 4.80 7.56 0.61
CA ASN A 72 5.10 7.97 1.98
C ASN A 72 3.90 7.75 2.90
N TRP A 73 2.69 7.93 2.39
CA TRP A 73 1.45 7.66 3.12
C TRP A 73 1.30 6.17 3.42
N PHE A 74 1.50 5.30 2.43
CA PHE A 74 1.46 3.85 2.59
C PHE A 74 2.58 3.33 3.50
N TYR A 75 3.77 3.92 3.42
CA TYR A 75 4.85 3.65 4.36
C TYR A 75 4.42 3.91 5.82
N GLY A 76 3.71 5.00 6.08
CA GLY A 76 3.15 5.30 7.40
C GLY A 76 2.15 4.26 7.89
N ILE A 77 1.23 3.82 7.03
CA ILE A 77 0.27 2.74 7.34
C ILE A 77 1.03 1.45 7.68
N THR A 78 2.04 1.10 6.87
CA THR A 78 2.87 -0.10 7.09
C THR A 78 3.53 -0.07 8.47
N LEU A 79 4.10 1.08 8.88
CA LEU A 79 4.71 1.22 10.20
C LEU A 79 3.67 1.15 11.33
N HIS A 80 2.48 1.70 11.12
CA HIS A 80 1.41 1.66 12.11
C HIS A 80 0.97 0.22 12.40
N VAL A 81 0.81 -0.60 11.36
CA VAL A 81 0.45 -2.02 11.47
C VAL A 81 1.55 -2.85 12.16
N CYS A 82 2.83 -2.46 12.07
CA CYS A 82 3.89 -3.10 12.85
C CYS A 82 3.84 -2.78 14.36
N GLN A 83 3.14 -1.72 14.75
CA GLN A 83 3.10 -1.20 16.13
C GLN A 83 1.78 -1.49 16.86
N SER A 84 0.76 -1.93 16.12
CA SER A 84 -0.53 -2.38 16.65
C SER A 84 -0.43 -3.77 17.25
#